data_AF-A0A090XA93-F1
#
_entry.id   AF-A0A090XA93-F1
#
_cell.length_a   1.000
_cell.length_b   1.000
_cell.length_c   1.000
_cell.angle_alpha   90.00
_cell.angle_beta   90.00
_cell.angle_gamma   90.00
#
_symmetry.space_group_name_H-M   'P 1'
#
loop_
_entity.id
_entity.type
_entity.pdbx_description
1 polymer ?
#
loop_
_entity_poly.entity_id
_entity_poly.type
_entity_poly.pdbx_seq_one_letter_code
_entity_poly.pdbx_strand_id
1 'polypeptide(L)'
;WQHSTQVGSFQSAWEAIGQEGVYYLRLATKGSTYDCVTTRVTQTFPDKKTVHYRYRAYRESPQITEEFRGVYVVTNDTRGKETTLDNLVNGKGSGQSQVVFTERGKCFVLYWTYAGVYQLWVQEKEKHYIPRSCEFAYWLVTYGLNTHVYLYKETCEHNV
;
A
#
# COMPACT_ATOMS: atom_id res chain seq x y z
N TRP A 1 -11.72 -1.26 15.50
CA TRP A 1 -11.35 0.17 15.55
C TRP A 1 -11.59 0.91 14.23
N GLN A 2 -11.65 0.19 13.10
CA GLN A 2 -12.00 0.73 11.77
C GLN A 2 -13.39 1.41 11.67
N HIS A 3 -14.27 1.27 12.66
CA HIS A 3 -15.54 2.02 12.73
C HIS A 3 -15.55 3.13 13.80
N SER A 4 -14.47 3.27 14.58
CA SER A 4 -14.36 4.30 15.62
C SER A 4 -13.78 5.58 15.03
N THR A 5 -14.43 6.71 15.27
CA THR A 5 -13.92 8.04 14.88
C THR A 5 -12.76 8.48 15.76
N GLN A 6 -12.70 8.03 17.02
CA GLN A 6 -11.62 8.36 17.97
C GLN A 6 -10.31 7.65 17.65
N VAL A 7 -10.37 6.39 17.20
CA VAL A 7 -9.17 5.60 16.82
C VAL A 7 -8.89 5.71 15.31
N GLY A 8 -9.80 6.32 14.55
CA GLY A 8 -9.70 6.50 13.10
C GLY A 8 -8.63 7.51 12.65
N SER A 9 -7.96 8.22 13.56
CA SER A 9 -6.86 9.13 13.23
C SER A 9 -5.69 8.42 12.56
N PHE A 10 -5.46 7.14 12.89
CA PHE A 10 -4.41 6.31 12.29
C PHE A 10 -4.77 5.80 10.89
N GLN A 11 -5.84 6.29 10.26
CA GLN A 11 -6.36 5.75 8.99
C GLN A 11 -6.29 6.76 7.85
N SER A 12 -5.61 7.89 8.04
CA SER A 12 -5.54 8.94 7.02
C SER A 12 -4.86 8.42 5.75
N ALA A 13 -5.64 8.30 4.69
CA ALA A 13 -5.16 7.85 3.40
C ALA A 13 -4.19 8.85 2.77
N TRP A 14 -4.42 10.16 2.99
CA TRP A 14 -3.49 11.18 2.55
C TRP A 14 -2.14 11.11 3.27
N GLU A 15 -2.12 10.81 4.57
CA GLU A 15 -0.86 10.62 5.30
C GLU A 15 -0.11 9.34 4.90
N ALA A 16 -0.84 8.32 4.42
CA ALA A 16 -0.28 7.05 3.96
C ALA A 16 0.46 7.18 2.61
N ILE A 17 -0.14 7.84 1.61
CA ILE A 17 0.37 7.82 0.22
C ILE A 17 0.56 9.21 -0.41
N GLY A 18 0.19 10.29 0.29
CA GLY A 18 0.30 11.66 -0.22
C GLY A 18 1.72 12.24 -0.26
N GLN A 19 2.74 11.44 0.06
CA GLN A 19 4.15 11.83 -0.03
C GLN A 19 4.82 11.16 -1.22
N GLU A 20 5.57 11.94 -1.99
CA GLU A 20 6.42 11.41 -3.05
C GLU A 20 7.48 10.45 -2.50
N GLY A 21 7.77 9.40 -3.25
CA GLY A 21 8.71 8.35 -2.84
C GLY A 21 8.32 6.97 -3.34
N VAL A 22 9.17 5.99 -3.02
CA VAL A 22 8.94 4.57 -3.34
C VAL A 22 8.44 3.86 -2.09
N TYR A 23 7.42 3.03 -2.27
CA TYR A 23 6.84 2.18 -1.25
C TYR A 23 6.97 0.73 -1.68
N TYR A 24 7.45 -0.12 -0.78
CA TYR A 24 7.68 -1.55 -0.98
C TYR A 24 6.58 -2.33 -0.29
N LEU A 25 5.96 -3.27 -1.00
CA LEU A 25 5.10 -4.26 -0.37
C LEU A 25 5.98 -5.21 0.43
N ARG A 26 5.69 -5.38 1.72
CA ARG A 26 6.45 -6.25 2.62
C ARG A 26 5.68 -7.50 3.00
N LEU A 27 4.39 -7.36 3.29
CA LEU A 27 3.52 -8.47 3.70
C LEU A 27 2.19 -8.38 2.95
N ALA A 28 1.59 -9.52 2.60
CA ALA A 28 0.19 -9.56 2.16
C ALA A 28 -0.51 -10.85 2.60
N THR A 29 -1.84 -10.81 2.76
CA THR A 29 -2.62 -12.01 3.12
C THR A 29 -2.92 -12.92 1.94
N LYS A 30 -2.55 -12.49 0.72
CA LYS A 30 -2.62 -13.30 -0.49
C LYS A 30 -1.26 -13.30 -1.16
N GLY A 31 -0.78 -14.50 -1.47
CA GLY A 31 0.45 -14.69 -2.22
C GLY A 31 0.34 -14.14 -3.64
N SER A 32 1.46 -13.68 -4.15
CA SER A 32 1.65 -13.26 -5.54
C SER A 32 2.75 -14.12 -6.14
N THR A 33 2.81 -14.16 -7.47
CA THR A 33 3.92 -14.77 -8.19
C THR A 33 5.16 -13.88 -8.24
N TYR A 34 5.06 -12.62 -7.81
CA TYR A 34 6.16 -11.65 -7.86
C TYR A 34 6.99 -11.66 -6.57
N ASP A 35 8.31 -11.56 -6.73
CA ASP A 35 9.29 -11.49 -5.65
C ASP A 35 9.36 -10.06 -5.06
N CYS A 36 9.21 -9.05 -5.92
CA CYS A 36 9.30 -7.64 -5.56
C CYS A 36 8.08 -6.89 -6.07
N VAL A 37 7.47 -6.08 -5.22
CA VAL A 37 6.37 -5.19 -5.62
C VAL A 37 6.61 -3.81 -5.03
N THR A 38 6.59 -2.80 -5.89
CA THR A 38 6.77 -1.39 -5.50
C THR A 38 5.70 -0.50 -6.11
N THR A 39 5.41 0.58 -5.40
CA THR A 39 4.63 1.70 -5.89
C THR A 39 5.44 2.97 -5.70
N ARG A 40 5.76 3.67 -6.78
CA ARG A 40 6.41 4.97 -6.74
C ARG A 40 5.39 6.06 -6.94
N VAL A 41 5.23 6.93 -5.96
CA VAL A 41 4.44 8.16 -6.09
C VAL A 41 5.26 9.14 -6.94
N THR A 42 4.73 9.49 -8.11
CA THR A 42 5.43 10.33 -9.11
C THR A 42 4.98 11.78 -9.08
N GLN A 43 3.76 12.04 -8.61
CA GLN A 43 3.21 13.39 -8.51
C GLN A 43 2.06 13.40 -7.51
N THR A 44 1.90 14.50 -6.77
CA THR A 44 0.82 14.68 -5.79
C THR A 44 0.08 15.99 -6.03
N PHE A 45 -1.23 15.98 -5.77
CA PHE A 45 -2.11 17.15 -5.85
C PHE A 45 -2.91 17.28 -4.55
N PRO A 46 -2.37 17.96 -3.52
CA PRO A 46 -2.98 18.02 -2.19
C PRO A 46 -4.41 18.56 -2.17
N ASP A 47 -4.69 19.62 -2.93
CA ASP A 47 -6.02 20.26 -2.99
C ASP A 47 -7.09 19.32 -3.54
N LYS A 48 -6.69 18.39 -4.42
CA LYS A 48 -7.56 17.38 -5.04
C LYS A 48 -7.45 16.01 -4.37
N LYS A 49 -6.61 15.90 -3.33
CA LYS A 49 -6.23 14.64 -2.67
C LYS A 49 -5.94 13.51 -3.65
N THR A 50 -5.20 13.85 -4.71
CA THR A 50 -4.93 12.94 -5.83
C THR A 50 -3.44 12.62 -5.89
N VAL A 51 -3.09 11.37 -6.15
CA VAL A 51 -1.72 10.87 -6.24
C VAL A 51 -1.55 10.08 -7.52
N HIS A 52 -0.58 10.48 -8.34
CA HIS A 52 -0.17 9.71 -9.51
C HIS A 52 0.97 8.79 -9.11
N TYR A 53 0.91 7.54 -9.56
CA TYR A 53 1.91 6.56 -9.21
C TYR A 53 2.30 5.67 -10.40
N ARG A 54 3.49 5.08 -10.29
CA ARG A 54 3.95 3.97 -11.11
C ARG A 54 4.07 2.73 -10.23
N TYR A 55 3.34 1.69 -10.60
CA TYR A 55 3.45 0.38 -9.98
C TYR A 55 4.43 -0.47 -10.77
N ARG A 56 5.23 -1.26 -10.05
CA ARG A 56 6.15 -2.23 -10.63
C ARG A 56 6.11 -3.51 -9.82
N ALA A 57 5.97 -4.64 -10.49
CA ALA A 57 6.11 -5.96 -9.91
C ALA A 57 7.13 -6.77 -10.70
N TYR A 58 8.01 -7.47 -10.00
CA TYR A 58 9.11 -8.21 -10.59
C TYR A 58 9.19 -9.62 -10.01
N ARG A 59 9.45 -10.60 -10.88
CA ARG A 59 9.82 -11.97 -10.54
C ARG A 59 11.16 -12.28 -11.19
N GLU A 60 12.08 -12.90 -10.47
CA GLU A 60 13.42 -13.22 -10.95
C GLU A 60 13.47 -14.49 -11.79
N SER A 61 12.73 -15.54 -11.40
CA SER A 61 12.81 -16.84 -12.04
C SER A 61 11.43 -17.45 -12.36
N PRO A 62 11.01 -17.48 -13.64
CA PRO A 62 11.63 -16.76 -14.77
C PRO A 62 11.38 -15.25 -14.67
N GLN A 63 12.26 -14.49 -15.31
CA GLN A 63 12.25 -13.02 -15.30
C GLN A 63 10.96 -12.47 -15.90
N ILE A 64 10.13 -11.87 -15.06
CA ILE A 64 8.90 -11.18 -15.47
C ILE A 64 8.84 -9.83 -14.77
N THR A 65 8.63 -8.78 -15.56
CA THR A 65 8.34 -7.44 -15.05
C THR A 65 6.95 -7.02 -15.51
N GLU A 66 6.12 -6.57 -14.57
CA GLU A 66 4.88 -5.86 -14.85
C GLU A 66 5.00 -4.41 -14.37
N GLU A 67 4.65 -3.47 -15.25
CA GLU A 67 4.58 -2.05 -14.91
C GLU A 67 3.30 -1.42 -15.42
N PHE A 68 2.72 -0.52 -14.63
CA PHE A 68 1.63 0.34 -15.07
C PHE A 68 1.62 1.66 -14.31
N ARG A 69 0.86 2.61 -14.86
CA ARG A 69 0.58 3.89 -14.21
C ARG A 69 -0.84 3.91 -13.72
N GLY A 70 -1.05 4.54 -12.57
CA GLY A 70 -2.37 4.71 -12.00
C GLY A 70 -2.49 6.01 -11.23
N VAL A 71 -3.71 6.25 -10.79
CA VAL A 71 -4.08 7.40 -9.96
C VAL A 71 -4.83 6.90 -8.74
N TYR A 72 -4.41 7.32 -7.56
CA TYR A 72 -5.21 7.22 -6.36
C TYR A 72 -5.92 8.54 -6.11
N VAL A 73 -7.22 8.47 -5.83
CA VAL A 73 -8.02 9.58 -5.32
C VAL A 73 -8.43 9.23 -3.89
N VAL A 74 -8.07 10.07 -2.92
CA VAL A 74 -8.52 9.87 -1.54
C VAL A 74 -9.98 10.27 -1.44
N THR A 75 -10.79 9.38 -0.88
CA THR A 75 -12.22 9.60 -0.67
C THR A 75 -12.63 9.27 0.76
N ASN A 76 -13.83 9.74 1.12
CA ASN A 76 -14.40 9.49 2.42
C ASN A 76 -14.96 8.06 2.51
N ASP A 77 -14.79 7.44 3.66
CA ASP A 77 -15.53 6.23 4.02
C ASP A 77 -16.96 6.56 4.49
N THR A 78 -17.70 5.54 4.91
CA THR A 78 -19.08 5.67 5.42
C THR A 78 -19.21 6.53 6.68
N ARG A 79 -18.10 6.86 7.34
CA ARG A 79 -18.04 7.76 8.51
C ARG A 79 -17.70 9.21 8.14
N GLY A 80 -17.45 9.48 6.85
CA GLY A 80 -17.00 10.79 6.40
C GLY A 80 -15.51 11.05 6.67
N LYS A 81 -14.68 10.01 6.82
CA LYS A 81 -13.23 10.14 7.05
C LYS A 81 -12.45 9.75 5.79
N GLU A 82 -11.42 10.53 5.46
CA GLU A 82 -10.50 10.32 4.34
C GLU A 82 -9.61 9.07 4.52
N THR A 83 -10.21 7.88 4.46
CA THR A 83 -9.51 6.59 4.67
C THR A 83 -9.52 5.70 3.43
N THR A 84 -10.25 6.10 2.39
CA THR A 84 -10.43 5.32 1.18
C THR A 84 -9.50 5.81 0.07
N LEU A 85 -8.99 4.90 -0.73
CA LEU A 85 -8.23 5.15 -1.94
C LEU A 85 -8.97 4.53 -3.12
N ASP A 86 -9.57 5.38 -3.95
CA ASP A 86 -10.12 4.97 -5.24
C ASP A 86 -8.98 4.94 -6.26
N ASN A 87 -8.68 3.75 -6.76
CA ASN A 87 -7.61 3.47 -7.69
C ASN A 87 -8.17 3.46 -9.12
N LEU A 88 -7.58 4.27 -10.00
CA LEU A 88 -7.84 4.29 -11.42
C LEU A 88 -6.56 3.82 -12.13
N VAL A 89 -6.58 2.61 -12.68
CA VAL A 89 -5.43 2.05 -13.41
C VAL A 89 -5.66 2.20 -14.90
N ASN A 90 -4.72 2.84 -15.59
CA ASN A 90 -4.81 3.03 -17.04
C ASN A 90 -4.93 1.67 -17.74
N GLY A 91 -6.08 1.44 -18.39
CA GLY A 91 -6.34 0.22 -19.17
C GLY A 91 -6.72 -1.03 -18.36
N LYS A 92 -6.84 -0.96 -17.02
CA LYS A 92 -7.21 -2.11 -16.17
C LYS A 92 -8.45 -1.90 -15.29
N GLY A 93 -9.09 -0.74 -15.37
CA GLY A 93 -10.32 -0.41 -14.64
C GLY A 93 -10.08 0.29 -13.32
N SER A 94 -11.13 0.37 -12.49
CA SER A 94 -11.09 0.98 -11.17
C SER A 94 -11.14 -0.07 -10.06
N GLY A 95 -10.54 0.27 -8.91
CA GLY A 95 -10.62 -0.53 -7.69
C GLY A 95 -10.63 0.38 -6.48
N GLN A 96 -11.02 -0.15 -5.32
CA GLN A 96 -11.03 0.61 -4.09
C GLN A 96 -10.20 -0.09 -3.02
N SER A 97 -9.46 0.67 -2.25
CA SER A 97 -8.74 0.17 -1.08
C SER A 97 -9.01 1.08 0.12
N GLN A 98 -8.86 0.54 1.33
CA GLN A 98 -9.00 1.29 2.55
C GLN A 98 -7.70 1.27 3.33
N VAL A 99 -7.22 2.42 3.77
CA VAL A 99 -6.11 2.51 4.71
C VAL A 99 -6.61 2.08 6.07
N VAL A 100 -6.11 0.93 6.49
CA VAL A 100 -6.43 0.35 7.78
C VAL A 100 -5.63 1.06 8.84
N PHE A 101 -4.32 1.22 8.66
CA PHE A 101 -3.41 1.90 9.58
C PHE A 101 -2.35 2.67 8.79
N THR A 102 -1.87 3.80 9.30
CA THR A 102 -0.75 4.56 8.73
C THR A 102 0.15 5.11 9.85
N GLU A 103 1.45 5.00 9.63
CA GLU A 103 2.46 5.77 10.35
C GLU A 103 3.13 6.70 9.34
N ARG A 104 2.79 7.99 9.44
CA ARG A 104 3.15 9.02 8.46
C ARG A 104 4.64 8.99 8.13
N GLY A 105 4.96 8.86 6.84
CA GLY A 105 6.33 8.85 6.33
C GLY A 105 7.12 7.60 6.69
N LYS A 106 6.46 6.48 7.05
CA LYS A 106 7.12 5.20 7.30
C LYS A 106 6.44 4.03 6.63
N CYS A 107 5.15 3.82 6.91
CA CYS A 107 4.44 2.63 6.46
C CYS A 107 2.94 2.79 6.58
N PHE A 108 2.21 1.91 5.90
CA PHE A 108 0.77 1.80 6.02
C PHE A 108 0.29 0.38 5.76
N VAL A 109 -0.85 0.05 6.37
CA VAL A 109 -1.60 -1.18 6.14
C VAL A 109 -2.81 -0.84 5.29
N LEU A 110 -2.94 -1.51 4.16
CA LEU A 110 -3.99 -1.31 3.17
C LEU A 110 -4.87 -2.55 3.11
N TYR A 111 -6.18 -2.37 3.02
CA TYR A 111 -7.15 -3.42 2.72
C TYR A 111 -7.72 -3.20 1.31
N TRP A 112 -7.41 -4.10 0.38
CA TRP A 112 -7.97 -4.09 -0.96
C TRP A 112 -9.36 -4.74 -0.95
N THR A 113 -10.41 -3.92 -1.07
CA THR A 113 -11.78 -4.33 -0.74
C THR A 113 -12.31 -5.42 -1.69
N TYR A 114 -12.02 -5.30 -2.99
CA TYR A 114 -12.48 -6.27 -3.99
C TYR A 114 -11.89 -7.67 -3.79
N ALA A 115 -10.60 -7.75 -3.47
CA ALA A 115 -9.90 -9.02 -3.34
C ALA A 115 -9.90 -9.59 -1.91
N GLY A 116 -10.34 -8.80 -0.92
CA GLY A 116 -10.28 -9.17 0.49
C GLY A 116 -8.84 -9.34 1.01
N VAL A 117 -7.90 -8.55 0.52
CA VAL A 117 -6.46 -8.72 0.80
C VAL A 117 -5.93 -7.57 1.66
N TYR A 118 -5.25 -7.91 2.74
CA TYR A 118 -4.47 -6.94 3.51
C TYR A 118 -3.03 -6.90 3.01
N GLN A 119 -2.46 -5.71 2.95
CA GLN A 119 -1.11 -5.44 2.48
C GLN A 119 -0.40 -4.50 3.45
N LEU A 120 0.86 -4.78 3.77
CA LEU A 120 1.74 -3.86 4.52
C LEU A 120 2.74 -3.26 3.54
N TRP A 121 2.68 -1.94 3.40
CA TRP A 121 3.60 -1.16 2.56
C TRP A 121 4.55 -0.34 3.43
N VAL A 122 5.81 -0.26 3.02
CA VAL A 122 6.88 0.44 3.75
C VAL A 122 7.60 1.40 2.82
N GLN A 123 7.85 2.62 3.27
CA GLN A 123 8.57 3.63 2.50
C GLN A 123 10.05 3.24 2.35
N GLU A 124 10.68 3.67 1.27
CA GLU A 124 12.07 3.36 0.91
C GLU A 124 13.09 3.54 2.06
N LYS A 125 12.96 4.58 2.88
CA LYS A 125 13.86 4.83 4.03
C LYS A 125 13.83 3.72 5.08
N GLU A 126 12.71 3.04 5.17
CA GLU A 126 12.44 1.99 6.15
C GLU A 126 12.56 0.60 5.50
N LYS A 127 12.90 0.49 4.20
CA LYS A 127 12.79 -0.76 3.42
C LYS A 127 13.53 -1.97 3.97
N HIS A 128 14.54 -1.78 4.83
CA HIS A 128 15.31 -2.87 5.43
C HIS A 128 14.64 -3.49 6.68
N TYR A 129 13.60 -2.86 7.21
CA TYR A 129 12.87 -3.32 8.39
C TYR A 129 11.38 -3.01 8.28
N ILE A 130 10.55 -3.59 9.15
CA ILE A 130 9.13 -3.22 9.25
C ILE A 130 8.97 -2.35 10.49
N PRO A 131 8.44 -1.11 10.38
CA PRO A 131 8.20 -0.30 11.56
C PRO A 131 7.23 -1.01 12.54
N ARG A 132 7.60 -1.05 13.82
CA ARG A 132 6.92 -1.87 14.85
C ARG A 132 5.42 -1.60 14.95
N SER A 133 4.98 -0.35 14.81
CA SER A 133 3.55 0.00 14.89
C SER A 133 2.76 -0.59 13.72
N CYS A 134 3.31 -0.54 12.50
CA CYS A 134 2.68 -1.14 11.33
C CYS A 134 2.69 -2.67 11.38
N GLU A 135 3.77 -3.27 11.88
CA GLU A 135 3.83 -4.71 12.11
C GLU A 135 2.74 -5.14 13.09
N PHE A 136 2.64 -4.50 14.25
CA PHE A 136 1.58 -4.76 15.23
C PHE A 136 0.19 -4.59 14.63
N ALA A 137 -0.06 -3.46 13.95
CA ALA A 137 -1.35 -3.16 13.35
C ALA A 137 -1.72 -4.20 12.28
N TYR A 138 -0.76 -4.65 11.47
CA TYR A 138 -0.97 -5.69 10.47
C TYR A 138 -1.37 -7.01 11.12
N TRP A 139 -0.57 -7.52 12.06
CA TRP A 139 -0.88 -8.79 12.75
C TRP A 139 -2.22 -8.76 13.49
N LEU A 140 -2.59 -7.60 14.04
CA LEU A 140 -3.88 -7.42 14.69
C LEU A 140 -5.05 -7.59 13.71
N VAL A 141 -4.95 -7.03 12.49
CA VAL A 141 -6.04 -7.06 11.50
C VAL A 141 -6.02 -8.29 10.61
N THR A 142 -4.92 -9.04 10.60
CA THR A 142 -4.76 -10.28 9.83
C THR A 142 -4.76 -11.54 10.70
N TYR A 143 -5.16 -11.43 11.98
CA TYR A 143 -5.20 -12.57 12.90
C TYR A 143 -5.97 -13.76 12.31
N GLY A 144 -5.31 -14.92 12.28
CA GLY A 144 -5.87 -16.16 11.70
C GLY A 144 -5.81 -16.26 10.18
N LEU A 145 -5.23 -15.28 9.48
CA LEU A 145 -5.00 -15.33 8.04
C LEU A 145 -3.55 -15.75 7.71
N ASN A 146 -3.37 -16.38 6.55
CA ASN A 146 -2.04 -16.64 6.01
C ASN A 146 -1.33 -15.31 5.70
N THR A 147 -0.03 -15.26 5.95
CA THR A 147 0.81 -14.10 5.62
C THR A 147 1.90 -14.53 4.65
N HIS A 148 2.02 -13.80 3.55
CA HIS A 148 3.05 -13.97 2.54
C HIS A 148 4.05 -12.83 2.62
N VAL A 149 5.33 -13.17 2.63
CA VAL A 149 6.43 -12.20 2.74
C VAL A 149 6.93 -11.86 1.36
N TYR A 150 6.99 -10.57 1.06
CA TYR A 150 7.63 -10.01 -0.13
C TYR A 150 9.01 -9.55 0.32
N LEU A 151 10.01 -10.34 -0.04
CA LEU A 151 11.37 -10.13 0.43
C LEU A 151 12.00 -8.99 -0.37
N TYR A 152 12.47 -7.97 0.33
CA TYR A 152 13.53 -7.11 -0.19
C TYR A 152 14.84 -7.91 -0.18
N LYS A 153 14.99 -8.80 -1.17
CA LYS A 153 16.29 -9.38 -1.53
C LYS A 153 17.05 -8.39 -2.42
N GLU A 154 18.35 -8.61 -2.63
CA GLU A 154 19.19 -7.92 -3.64
C GLU A 154 18.47 -7.75 -4.99
N THR A 155 17.58 -8.68 -5.33
CA THR A 155 16.63 -8.65 -6.45
C THR A 155 15.84 -7.32 -6.58
N CYS A 156 15.40 -6.71 -5.47
CA CYS A 156 14.75 -5.40 -5.46
C CYS A 156 15.73 -4.20 -5.49
N GLU A 157 17.02 -4.38 -5.20
CA GLU A 157 18.02 -3.30 -5.18
C GLU A 157 18.50 -2.93 -6.57
N HIS A 158 18.68 -3.92 -7.45
CA HIS A 158 19.20 -3.71 -8.80
C HIS A 158 18.13 -3.29 -9.82
N ASN A 159 16.85 -3.36 -9.44
CA ASN A 159 15.71 -3.28 -10.36
C ASN A 159 14.63 -2.31 -9.86
N VAL A 160 14.98 -1.15 -9.30
CA VAL A 160 14.02 -0.07 -8.93
C VAL A 160 14.42 1.25 -9.57
#